data_AF-A0A7C7ZE47-F1
#
_entry.id   AF-A0A7C7ZE47-F1
#
_cell.length_a   1.000
_cell.length_b   1.000
_cell.length_c   1.000
_cell.angle_alpha   90.00
_cell.angle_beta   90.00
_cell.angle_gamma   90.00
#
_symmetry.space_group_name_H-M   'P 1'
#
loop_
_entity.id
_entity.type
_entity.pdbx_description
1 polymer ?
#
loop_
_entity_poly.entity_id
_entity_poly.type
_entity_poly.pdbx_seq_one_letter_code
_entity_poly.pdbx_strand_id
1 'polypeptide(L)'
;MVRLIEDQPDAFTYRAFGRRIFFTGLLVAVTYVAAGTIVLQESEAIMRQTGMDSEGIVGQITGAMVFVMIVFAPLALSMFLLIRLIRRAFGQLEVERGLPLTMLTLSRLAFMAAITVAFAPMGLAIDAPVTAINFYQERFMTWFFTLVGIGLALVLLAPVRQLQLRTGRLLWVPALAGAFAAGYLVWMAHSPAWDISVFQLSQENLDAVKEFRTSFTFTMLTCAAAIMTWSWTISRNARSILVRQKAHFFTQLGR
;
A
#
# COMPACT_ATOMS: atom_id res chain seq x y z
N MET A 1 2.99 39.81 -20.46
CA MET A 1 3.07 38.33 -20.50
C MET A 1 3.70 37.70 -19.27
N VAL A 2 4.78 38.25 -18.67
CA VAL A 2 5.47 37.64 -17.51
C VAL A 2 4.68 37.76 -16.19
N ARG A 3 3.92 38.85 -15.97
CA ARG A 3 3.10 39.06 -14.76
C ARG A 3 1.77 38.27 -14.70
N LEU A 4 1.35 37.62 -15.78
CA LEU A 4 0.06 36.88 -15.82
C LEU A 4 0.18 35.40 -15.40
N ILE A 5 1.39 34.93 -15.10
CA ILE A 5 1.64 33.55 -14.62
C ILE A 5 1.48 33.48 -13.09
N GLU A 6 1.62 34.61 -12.39
CA GLU A 6 1.51 34.72 -10.93
C GLU A 6 0.06 34.61 -10.41
N ASP A 7 -0.96 34.89 -11.23
CA ASP A 7 -2.39 34.80 -10.85
C ASP A 7 -3.01 33.39 -11.02
N GLN A 8 -2.22 32.35 -11.34
CA GLN A 8 -2.71 30.96 -11.46
C GLN A 8 -2.02 29.94 -10.53
N PRO A 9 -1.72 30.27 -9.26
CA PRO A 9 -0.97 29.39 -8.36
C PRO A 9 -1.65 28.02 -8.20
N ASP A 10 -2.98 27.97 -8.22
CA ASP A 10 -3.79 26.76 -8.13
C ASP A 10 -3.48 25.71 -9.20
N ALA A 11 -3.43 26.12 -10.48
CA ALA A 11 -3.30 25.21 -11.61
C ALA A 11 -1.97 24.45 -11.57
N PHE A 12 -0.91 25.18 -11.27
CA PHE A 12 0.44 24.65 -11.13
C PHE A 12 0.57 23.77 -9.90
N THR A 13 -0.13 24.13 -8.82
CA THR A 13 -0.16 23.34 -7.58
C THR A 13 -0.87 22.00 -7.78
N TYR A 14 -1.99 21.96 -8.52
CA TYR A 14 -2.64 20.70 -8.91
C TYR A 14 -1.79 19.85 -9.86
N ARG A 15 -1.04 20.46 -10.79
CA ARG A 15 -0.09 19.73 -11.64
C ARG A 15 1.05 19.12 -10.81
N ALA A 16 1.59 19.87 -9.86
CA ALA A 16 2.62 19.40 -8.94
C ALA A 16 2.10 18.28 -8.04
N PHE A 17 0.86 18.40 -7.55
CA PHE A 17 0.14 17.35 -6.83
C PHE A 17 0.04 16.06 -7.66
N GLY A 18 -0.47 16.13 -8.89
CA GLY A 18 -0.59 14.97 -9.78
C GLY A 18 0.75 14.28 -10.03
N ARG A 19 1.82 15.04 -10.24
CA ARG A 19 3.18 14.52 -10.39
C ARG A 19 3.66 13.78 -9.13
N ARG A 20 3.42 14.35 -7.95
CA ARG A 20 3.80 13.71 -6.67
C ARG A 20 3.01 12.42 -6.44
N ILE A 21 1.70 12.41 -6.72
CA ILE A 21 0.90 11.19 -6.61
C ILE A 21 1.42 10.11 -7.56
N PHE A 22 1.78 10.47 -8.80
CA PHE A 22 2.36 9.51 -9.75
C PHE A 22 3.66 8.89 -9.23
N PHE A 23 4.64 9.69 -8.81
CA PHE A 23 5.90 9.15 -8.27
C PHE A 23 5.72 8.35 -6.98
N THR A 24 4.79 8.78 -6.12
CA THR A 24 4.48 8.05 -4.89
C THR A 24 3.85 6.70 -5.21
N GLY A 25 2.88 6.65 -6.13
CA GLY A 25 2.27 5.40 -6.58
C GLY A 25 3.26 4.48 -7.29
N LEU A 26 4.19 5.03 -8.08
CA LEU A 26 5.27 4.27 -8.70
C LEU A 26 6.18 3.61 -7.65
N LEU A 27 6.62 4.37 -6.64
CA LEU A 27 7.45 3.85 -5.56
C LEU A 27 6.75 2.69 -4.84
N VAL A 28 5.46 2.85 -4.56
CA VAL A 28 4.66 1.81 -3.89
C VAL A 28 4.49 0.58 -4.77
N ALA A 29 4.20 0.76 -6.06
CA ALA A 29 4.13 -0.34 -7.01
C ALA A 29 5.45 -1.12 -7.07
N VAL A 30 6.60 -0.42 -7.09
CA VAL A 30 7.92 -1.05 -7.00
C VAL A 30 8.09 -1.83 -5.71
N THR A 31 7.64 -1.31 -4.55
CA THR A 31 7.70 -2.09 -3.30
C THR A 31 6.85 -3.36 -3.33
N TYR A 32 5.69 -3.33 -4.00
CA TYR A 32 4.85 -4.52 -4.16
C TYR A 32 5.49 -5.54 -5.08
N VAL A 33 6.04 -5.09 -6.22
CA VAL A 33 6.81 -5.96 -7.13
C VAL A 33 7.98 -6.60 -6.37
N ALA A 34 8.76 -5.79 -5.65
CA ALA A 34 9.91 -6.27 -4.87
C ALA A 34 9.50 -7.29 -3.81
N ALA A 35 8.41 -7.04 -3.07
CA ALA A 35 7.90 -7.99 -2.09
C ALA A 35 7.49 -9.32 -2.73
N GLY A 36 6.79 -9.27 -3.86
CA GLY A 36 6.42 -10.46 -4.64
C GLY A 36 7.66 -11.24 -5.11
N THR A 37 8.65 -10.57 -5.68
CA THR A 37 9.88 -11.22 -6.18
C THR A 37 10.71 -11.81 -5.04
N ILE A 38 10.82 -11.13 -3.90
CA ILE A 38 11.56 -11.62 -2.73
C ILE A 38 10.91 -12.91 -2.21
N VAL A 39 9.57 -12.96 -2.10
CA VAL A 39 8.88 -14.18 -1.65
C VAL A 39 9.06 -15.32 -2.66
N LEU A 40 9.03 -15.02 -3.96
CA LEU A 40 9.20 -16.03 -5.00
C LEU A 40 10.62 -16.61 -5.05
N GLN A 41 11.65 -15.77 -4.91
CA GLN A 41 13.05 -16.14 -5.20
C GLN A 41 13.91 -16.34 -3.96
N GLU A 42 13.70 -15.55 -2.90
CA GLU A 42 14.66 -15.39 -1.79
C GLU A 42 14.11 -15.86 -0.44
N SER A 43 12.86 -16.30 -0.38
CA SER A 43 12.24 -16.77 0.87
C SER A 43 13.05 -17.89 1.52
N GLU A 44 13.64 -18.79 0.75
CA GLU A 44 14.49 -19.87 1.25
C GLU A 44 15.83 -19.39 1.78
N ALA A 45 16.51 -18.49 1.07
CA ALA A 45 17.80 -17.95 1.49
C ALA A 45 17.67 -17.15 2.79
N ILE A 46 16.60 -16.35 2.89
CA ILE A 46 16.27 -15.58 4.09
C ILE A 46 15.93 -16.51 5.25
N MET A 47 15.19 -17.60 5.01
CA MET A 47 14.78 -18.53 6.09
C MET A 47 15.90 -19.47 6.55
N ARG A 48 16.79 -19.92 5.65
CA ARG A 48 18.00 -20.70 6.01
C ARG A 48 19.00 -19.87 6.82
N GLN A 49 19.16 -18.58 6.50
CA GLN A 49 20.06 -17.69 7.24
C GLN A 49 19.53 -17.27 8.63
N THR A 50 18.23 -17.44 8.89
CA THR A 50 17.59 -16.95 10.12
C THR A 50 17.40 -18.03 11.19
N GLY A 51 17.90 -19.25 10.96
CA GLY A 51 17.96 -20.31 11.97
C GLY A 51 16.62 -21.02 12.22
N MET A 52 15.68 -20.93 11.29
CA MET A 52 14.35 -21.55 11.42
C MET A 52 14.40 -23.09 11.41
N ASP A 53 15.54 -23.67 10.99
CA ASP A 53 15.84 -25.11 11.05
C ASP A 53 16.39 -25.56 12.42
N SER A 54 16.52 -24.66 13.41
CA SER A 54 16.93 -25.07 14.76
C SER A 54 15.79 -25.83 15.44
N GLU A 55 16.08 -26.96 16.09
CA GLU A 55 15.12 -27.78 16.84
C GLU A 55 14.47 -27.05 18.04
N GLY A 56 14.95 -25.85 18.40
CA GLY A 56 14.43 -25.07 19.51
C GLY A 56 13.26 -24.16 19.14
N ILE A 57 12.22 -24.17 19.97
CA ILE A 57 11.05 -23.24 19.93
C ILE A 57 11.50 -21.79 19.75
N VAL A 58 12.58 -21.39 20.43
CA VAL A 58 13.13 -20.03 20.39
C VAL A 58 13.70 -19.70 18.99
N GLY A 59 14.38 -20.63 18.33
CA GLY A 59 14.94 -20.41 17.00
C GLY A 59 13.89 -20.39 15.89
N GLN A 60 12.84 -21.22 16.00
CA GLN A 60 11.69 -21.17 15.09
C GLN A 60 10.95 -19.83 15.19
N ILE A 61 10.70 -19.35 16.41
CA ILE A 61 10.06 -18.05 16.65
C ILE A 61 10.95 -16.91 16.12
N THR A 62 12.25 -16.96 16.37
CA THR A 62 13.21 -15.93 15.91
C THR A 62 13.30 -15.89 14.38
N GLY A 63 13.35 -17.06 13.73
CA GLY A 63 13.38 -17.14 12.26
C GLY A 63 12.10 -16.60 11.61
N ALA A 64 10.93 -16.98 12.14
CA ALA A 64 9.65 -16.44 11.69
C ALA A 64 9.57 -14.91 11.87
N MET A 65 10.05 -14.38 13.00
CA MET A 65 10.10 -12.94 13.24
C MET A 65 10.96 -12.20 12.23
N VAL A 66 12.18 -12.70 11.97
CA VAL A 66 13.08 -12.04 11.01
C VAL A 66 12.50 -12.11 9.60
N PHE A 67 11.87 -13.21 9.21
CA PHE A 67 11.16 -13.32 7.94
C PHE A 67 10.03 -12.27 7.82
N VAL A 68 9.17 -12.16 8.83
CA VAL A 68 8.10 -11.15 8.85
C VAL A 68 8.68 -9.73 8.79
N MET A 69 9.81 -9.49 9.46
CA MET A 69 10.47 -8.19 9.48
C MET A 69 11.12 -7.82 8.14
N ILE A 70 11.63 -8.80 7.38
CA ILE A 70 12.25 -8.57 6.06
C ILE A 70 11.20 -8.47 4.96
N VAL A 71 10.13 -9.26 5.02
CA VAL A 71 9.18 -9.40 3.92
C VAL A 71 7.96 -8.51 4.10
N PHE A 72 7.33 -8.53 5.28
CA PHE A 72 6.03 -7.89 5.49
C PHE A 72 6.14 -6.50 6.11
N ALA A 73 7.09 -6.27 7.02
CA ALA A 73 7.27 -4.96 7.65
C ALA A 73 7.59 -3.83 6.65
N PRO A 74 8.43 -4.03 5.60
CA PRO A 74 8.68 -2.99 4.61
C PRO A 74 7.42 -2.62 3.81
N LEU A 75 6.49 -3.56 3.64
CA LEU A 75 5.22 -3.37 2.95
C LEU A 75 4.29 -2.45 3.76
N ALA A 76 4.25 -2.62 5.08
CA ALA A 76 3.53 -1.69 5.96
C ALA A 76 4.27 -0.34 6.10
N LEU A 77 5.60 -0.35 6.17
CA LEU A 77 6.41 0.87 6.31
C LEU A 77 6.33 1.78 5.08
N SER A 78 6.34 1.21 3.88
CA SER A 78 6.21 1.97 2.62
C SER A 78 4.88 2.73 2.57
N MET A 79 3.83 2.20 3.21
CA MET A 79 2.53 2.87 3.31
C MET A 79 2.52 4.08 4.23
N PHE A 80 3.35 4.12 5.28
CA PHE A 80 3.53 5.33 6.08
C PHE A 80 4.19 6.45 5.27
N LEU A 81 5.17 6.09 4.45
CA LEU A 81 5.82 7.02 3.54
C LEU A 81 4.79 7.57 2.54
N LEU A 82 3.92 6.70 2.01
CA LEU A 82 2.80 7.06 1.16
C LEU A 82 1.87 8.09 1.83
N ILE A 83 1.39 7.82 3.05
CA ILE A 83 0.55 8.75 3.82
C ILE A 83 1.24 10.10 4.02
N ARG A 84 2.52 10.08 4.40
CA ARG A 84 3.30 11.30 4.64
C ARG A 84 3.40 12.15 3.38
N LEU A 85 3.66 11.52 2.23
CA LEU A 85 3.76 12.21 0.95
C LEU A 85 2.43 12.78 0.48
N ILE A 86 1.32 12.02 0.60
CA ILE A 86 -0.01 12.52 0.23
C ILE A 86 -0.43 13.65 1.16
N ARG A 87 -0.25 13.50 2.47
CA ARG A 87 -0.61 14.54 3.44
C ARG A 87 0.15 15.84 3.17
N ARG A 88 1.44 15.76 2.85
CA ARG A 88 2.24 16.92 2.44
C ARG A 88 1.76 17.52 1.12
N ALA A 89 1.23 16.71 0.21
CA ALA A 89 0.66 17.18 -1.04
C ALA A 89 -0.73 17.82 -0.85
N PHE A 90 -1.51 17.40 0.15
CA PHE A 90 -2.80 17.99 0.50
C PHE A 90 -2.68 19.36 1.15
N GLY A 91 -1.73 19.55 2.08
CA GLY A 91 -1.52 20.85 2.74
C GLY A 91 -1.06 21.98 1.82
N GLN A 92 -0.91 21.72 0.52
CA GLN A 92 -0.66 22.74 -0.51
C GLN A 92 -1.90 23.07 -1.35
N LEU A 93 -3.02 22.37 -1.16
CA LEU A 93 -4.25 22.53 -1.94
C LEU A 93 -5.29 23.34 -1.16
N GLU A 94 -5.97 24.28 -1.82
CA GLU A 94 -6.97 25.14 -1.18
C GLU A 94 -8.27 24.41 -0.78
N VAL A 95 -8.58 23.26 -1.40
CA VAL A 95 -9.84 22.53 -1.15
C VAL A 95 -9.63 21.48 -0.07
N GLU A 96 -9.49 21.84 1.20
CA GLU A 96 -9.52 20.86 2.29
C GLU A 96 -10.93 20.81 2.90
N ARG A 97 -11.68 19.74 2.62
CA ARG A 97 -12.88 19.39 3.41
C ARG A 97 -12.52 18.14 4.20
N GLY A 98 -12.57 18.15 5.53
CA GLY A 98 -11.91 17.18 6.44
C GLY A 98 -11.96 15.68 6.15
N LEU A 99 -12.80 15.18 5.24
CA LEU A 99 -12.96 13.77 4.91
C LEU A 99 -11.73 13.08 4.27
N PRO A 100 -11.01 13.64 3.28
CA PRO A 100 -9.76 13.04 2.79
C PRO A 100 -8.65 13.03 3.86
N LEU A 101 -8.64 14.02 4.76
CA LEU A 101 -7.69 14.06 5.89
C LEU A 101 -8.03 13.01 6.97
N THR A 102 -9.31 12.81 7.27
CA THR A 102 -9.75 11.75 8.18
C THR A 102 -9.44 10.37 7.59
N MET A 103 -9.67 10.16 6.29
CA MET A 103 -9.28 8.93 5.57
C MET A 103 -7.78 8.63 5.71
N LEU A 104 -6.90 9.61 5.50
CA LEU A 104 -5.46 9.43 5.69
C LEU A 104 -5.09 9.14 7.15
N THR A 105 -5.83 9.69 8.10
CA THR A 105 -5.59 9.47 9.54
C THR A 105 -6.04 8.08 9.96
N LEU A 106 -7.22 7.63 9.51
CA LEU A 106 -7.71 6.27 9.72
C LEU A 106 -6.80 5.24 9.05
N SER A 107 -6.33 5.52 7.84
CA SER A 107 -5.35 4.68 7.14
C SER A 107 -4.05 4.56 7.95
N ARG A 108 -3.55 5.66 8.53
CA ARG A 108 -2.38 5.63 9.42
C ARG A 108 -2.61 4.71 10.63
N LEU A 109 -3.79 4.77 11.25
CA LEU A 109 -4.13 3.89 12.37
C LEU A 109 -4.17 2.42 11.94
N ALA A 110 -4.74 2.12 10.76
CA ALA A 110 -4.76 0.77 10.22
C ALA A 110 -3.35 0.22 9.98
N PHE A 111 -2.43 1.02 9.42
CA PHE A 111 -1.04 0.59 9.25
C PHE A 111 -0.27 0.50 10.58
N MET A 112 -0.56 1.35 11.56
CA MET A 112 0.02 1.22 12.91
C MET A 112 -0.43 -0.09 13.54
N ALA A 113 -1.70 -0.44 13.39
CA ALA A 113 -2.25 -1.72 13.84
C ALA A 113 -1.60 -2.89 13.08
N ALA A 114 -1.38 -2.78 11.76
CA ALA A 114 -0.71 -3.82 10.97
C ALA A 114 0.74 -4.04 11.43
N ILE A 115 1.49 -2.96 11.69
CA ILE A 115 2.83 -3.04 12.29
C ILE A 115 2.76 -3.69 13.67
N THR A 116 1.79 -3.27 14.50
CA THR A 116 1.60 -3.86 15.83
C THR A 116 1.32 -5.36 15.73
N VAL A 117 0.52 -5.80 14.77
CA VAL A 117 0.26 -7.23 14.48
C VAL A 117 1.54 -7.94 14.03
N ALA A 118 2.39 -7.30 13.24
CA ALA A 118 3.68 -7.86 12.84
C ALA A 118 4.64 -8.06 14.01
N PHE A 119 4.60 -7.17 15.01
CA PHE A 119 5.45 -7.25 16.21
C PHE A 119 4.78 -7.90 17.43
N ALA A 120 3.47 -8.13 17.42
CA ALA A 120 2.73 -8.70 18.55
C ALA A 120 3.34 -10.03 19.06
N PRO A 121 3.81 -10.93 18.17
CA PRO A 121 4.45 -12.17 18.62
C PRO A 121 5.77 -11.95 19.36
N MET A 122 6.44 -10.81 19.20
CA MET A 122 7.66 -10.47 19.95
C MET A 122 7.36 -10.23 21.43
N GLY A 123 6.24 -9.58 21.73
CA GLY A 123 5.74 -9.45 23.10
C GLY A 123 5.24 -10.79 23.65
N LEU A 124 4.47 -11.53 22.84
CA LEU A 124 3.91 -12.82 23.26
C LEU A 124 4.98 -13.92 23.43
N ALA A 125 6.10 -13.86 22.70
CA ALA A 125 7.16 -14.86 22.81
C ALA A 125 7.90 -14.82 24.16
N ILE A 126 7.89 -13.67 24.83
CA ILE A 126 8.53 -13.47 26.15
C ILE A 126 7.70 -14.16 27.24
N ASP A 127 6.37 -13.98 27.22
CA ASP A 127 5.49 -14.43 28.29
C ASP A 127 4.73 -15.74 27.97
N ALA A 128 4.48 -16.05 26.70
CA ALA A 128 3.64 -17.15 26.26
C ALA A 128 4.00 -17.66 24.84
N PRO A 129 5.15 -18.35 24.66
CA PRO A 129 5.67 -18.74 23.34
C PRO A 129 4.74 -19.62 22.52
N VAL A 130 3.93 -20.48 23.16
CA VAL A 130 2.92 -21.31 22.48
C VAL A 130 1.81 -20.44 21.87
N THR A 131 1.41 -19.36 22.54
CA THR A 131 0.40 -18.43 21.99
C THR A 131 0.94 -17.61 20.81
N ALA A 132 2.23 -17.26 20.83
CA ALA A 132 2.91 -16.62 19.71
C ALA A 132 2.95 -17.53 18.48
N ILE A 133 3.20 -18.82 18.68
CA ILE A 133 3.17 -19.83 17.61
C ILE A 133 1.77 -19.95 17.02
N ASN A 134 0.74 -20.16 17.85
CA ASN A 134 -0.64 -20.30 17.37
C ASN A 134 -1.10 -19.05 16.60
N PHE A 135 -0.66 -17.87 17.01
CA PHE A 135 -0.97 -16.63 16.30
C PHE A 135 -0.35 -16.59 14.90
N TYR A 136 0.93 -16.96 14.76
CA TYR A 136 1.61 -17.06 13.46
C TYR A 136 1.05 -18.16 12.56
N GLN A 137 0.48 -19.21 13.15
CA GLN A 137 -0.12 -20.32 12.42
C GLN A 137 -1.51 -19.99 11.87
N GLU A 138 -2.38 -19.38 12.68
CA GLU A 138 -3.81 -19.31 12.37
C GLU A 138 -4.30 -17.91 11.98
N ARG A 139 -3.63 -16.84 12.44
CA ARG A 139 -4.24 -15.49 12.45
C ARG A 139 -3.39 -14.42 11.80
N PHE A 140 -2.08 -14.58 11.76
CA PHE A 140 -1.16 -13.53 11.29
C PHE A 140 -1.48 -13.05 9.87
N MET A 141 -1.55 -13.95 8.88
CA MET A 141 -1.78 -13.58 7.48
C MET A 141 -3.08 -12.80 7.31
N THR A 142 -4.18 -13.33 7.86
CA THR A 142 -5.50 -12.71 7.75
C THR A 142 -5.54 -11.34 8.43
N TRP A 143 -5.05 -11.22 9.66
CA TRP A 143 -5.06 -9.95 10.40
C TRP A 143 -4.17 -8.89 9.74
N PHE A 144 -2.95 -9.26 9.38
CA PHE A 144 -1.98 -8.35 8.79
C PHE A 144 -2.48 -7.82 7.45
N PHE A 145 -2.86 -8.69 6.51
CA PHE A 145 -3.26 -8.27 5.18
C PHE A 145 -4.64 -7.60 5.16
N THR A 146 -5.55 -7.95 6.08
CA THR A 146 -6.82 -7.20 6.21
C THR A 146 -6.58 -5.76 6.63
N LEU A 147 -5.71 -5.53 7.62
CA LEU A 147 -5.36 -4.18 8.06
C LEU A 147 -4.62 -3.39 6.98
N VAL A 148 -3.69 -4.03 6.26
CA VAL A 148 -3.00 -3.43 5.11
C VAL A 148 -3.99 -3.07 4.01
N GLY A 149 -4.94 -3.96 3.70
CA GLY A 149 -5.96 -3.73 2.68
C GLY A 149 -6.90 -2.57 3.02
N ILE A 150 -7.41 -2.52 4.26
CA ILE A 150 -8.23 -1.40 4.74
C ILE A 150 -7.43 -0.08 4.68
N GLY A 151 -6.19 -0.10 5.17
CA GLY A 151 -5.29 1.06 5.11
C GLY A 151 -5.08 1.53 3.68
N LEU A 152 -4.81 0.60 2.75
CA LEU A 152 -4.59 0.87 1.33
C LEU A 152 -5.84 1.47 0.68
N ALA A 153 -7.03 0.92 0.94
CA ALA A 153 -8.29 1.46 0.41
C ALA A 153 -8.46 2.93 0.76
N LEU A 154 -8.28 3.28 2.04
CA LEU A 154 -8.46 4.63 2.55
C LEU A 154 -7.44 5.62 1.95
N VAL A 155 -6.18 5.18 1.83
CA VAL A 155 -5.10 5.99 1.26
C VAL A 155 -5.29 6.25 -0.23
N LEU A 156 -5.74 5.24 -0.99
CA LEU A 156 -5.96 5.39 -2.43
C LEU A 156 -7.24 6.19 -2.73
N LEU A 157 -8.28 6.07 -1.90
CA LEU A 157 -9.52 6.84 -2.09
C LEU A 157 -9.38 8.32 -1.71
N ALA A 158 -8.51 8.67 -0.76
CA ALA A 158 -8.35 10.05 -0.32
C ALA A 158 -8.00 11.04 -1.47
N PRO A 159 -6.97 10.80 -2.30
CA PRO A 159 -6.67 11.65 -3.47
C PRO A 159 -7.77 11.70 -4.52
N VAL A 160 -8.50 10.60 -4.71
CA VAL A 160 -9.65 10.54 -5.63
C VAL A 160 -10.73 11.49 -5.15
N ARG A 161 -11.09 11.41 -3.87
CA ARG A 161 -12.12 12.28 -3.28
C ARG A 161 -11.70 13.74 -3.33
N GLN A 162 -10.44 14.04 -3.05
CA GLN A 162 -9.87 15.39 -3.13
C GLN A 162 -10.04 16.00 -4.54
N LEU A 163 -9.75 15.23 -5.59
CA LEU A 163 -9.94 15.69 -6.97
C LEU A 163 -11.41 15.76 -7.40
N GLN A 164 -12.26 14.84 -6.92
CA GLN A 164 -13.71 14.90 -7.16
C GLN A 164 -14.30 16.19 -6.60
N LEU A 165 -13.92 16.57 -5.37
CA LEU A 165 -14.39 17.81 -4.73
C LEU A 165 -13.97 19.07 -5.51
N ARG A 166 -12.77 19.09 -6.08
CA ARG A 166 -12.30 20.23 -6.90
C ARG A 166 -12.96 20.29 -8.28
N THR A 167 -13.09 19.14 -8.94
CA THR A 167 -13.51 19.11 -10.35
C THR A 167 -15.01 18.94 -10.55
N GLY A 168 -15.76 18.56 -9.50
CA GLY A 168 -17.17 18.18 -9.59
C GLY A 168 -17.41 16.93 -10.44
N ARG A 169 -16.34 16.24 -10.88
CA ARG A 169 -16.41 15.08 -11.76
C ARG A 169 -16.22 13.81 -10.98
N LEU A 170 -16.97 12.79 -11.38
CA LEU A 170 -16.87 11.46 -10.80
C LEU A 170 -15.66 10.74 -11.39
N LEU A 171 -14.75 10.30 -10.52
CA LEU A 171 -13.48 9.66 -10.88
C LEU A 171 -13.55 8.16 -10.63
N TRP A 172 -14.39 7.46 -11.40
CA TRP A 172 -14.65 6.03 -11.23
C TRP A 172 -13.41 5.15 -11.44
N VAL A 173 -12.63 5.41 -12.49
CA VAL A 173 -11.47 4.57 -12.83
C VAL A 173 -10.46 4.46 -11.67
N PRO A 174 -9.92 5.56 -11.11
CA PRO A 174 -9.03 5.44 -9.96
C PRO A 174 -9.75 4.92 -8.70
N ALA A 175 -11.04 5.25 -8.49
CA ALA A 175 -11.77 4.71 -7.34
C ALA A 175 -11.86 3.17 -7.38
N LEU A 176 -12.22 2.62 -8.54
CA LEU A 176 -12.32 1.18 -8.76
C LEU A 176 -10.95 0.50 -8.71
N ALA A 177 -9.91 1.09 -9.31
CA ALA A 177 -8.56 0.55 -9.24
C ALA A 177 -8.04 0.47 -7.79
N GLY A 178 -8.27 1.53 -7.00
CA GLY A 178 -7.88 1.54 -5.59
C GLY A 178 -8.68 0.57 -4.73
N ALA A 179 -10.00 0.49 -4.93
CA ALA A 179 -10.86 -0.46 -4.24
C ALA A 179 -10.53 -1.91 -4.62
N PHE A 180 -10.22 -2.17 -5.88
CA PHE A 180 -9.80 -3.49 -6.36
C PHE A 180 -8.48 -3.92 -5.74
N ALA A 181 -7.45 -3.06 -5.74
CA ALA A 181 -6.16 -3.39 -5.12
C ALA A 181 -6.31 -3.78 -3.65
N ALA A 182 -7.08 -2.99 -2.89
CA ALA A 182 -7.35 -3.26 -1.49
C ALA A 182 -8.21 -4.51 -1.29
N GLY A 183 -9.33 -4.61 -2.01
CA GLY A 183 -10.27 -5.72 -1.90
C GLY A 183 -9.67 -7.06 -2.31
N TYR A 184 -8.85 -7.07 -3.35
CA TYR A 184 -8.16 -8.29 -3.80
C TYR A 184 -7.15 -8.77 -2.76
N LEU A 185 -6.41 -7.85 -2.13
CA LEU A 185 -5.47 -8.17 -1.06
C LEU A 185 -6.20 -8.71 0.19
N VAL A 186 -7.34 -8.12 0.57
CA VAL A 186 -8.17 -8.65 1.67
C VAL A 186 -8.78 -10.01 1.32
N TRP A 187 -9.23 -10.19 0.08
CA TRP A 187 -9.79 -11.46 -0.37
C TRP A 187 -8.74 -12.58 -0.30
N MET A 188 -7.52 -12.32 -0.79
CA MET A 188 -6.42 -13.28 -0.71
C MET A 188 -6.04 -13.59 0.73
N ALA A 189 -6.11 -12.61 1.64
CA ALA A 189 -5.87 -12.80 3.08
C ALA A 189 -6.80 -13.82 3.76
N HIS A 190 -7.96 -14.08 3.16
CA HIS A 190 -8.95 -15.06 3.63
C HIS A 190 -9.07 -16.27 2.68
N SER A 191 -8.22 -16.35 1.65
CA SER A 191 -8.25 -17.44 0.69
C SER A 191 -7.49 -18.65 1.23
N PRO A 192 -7.89 -19.89 0.84
CA PRO A 192 -7.17 -21.10 1.22
C PRO A 192 -5.71 -21.10 0.76
N ALA A 193 -5.39 -20.39 -0.33
CA ALA A 193 -4.03 -20.29 -0.85
C ALA A 193 -3.07 -19.55 0.11
N TRP A 194 -3.60 -18.74 1.04
CA TRP A 194 -2.83 -18.03 2.07
C TRP A 194 -3.07 -18.59 3.47
N ASP A 195 -3.83 -19.68 3.59
CA ASP A 195 -4.03 -20.43 4.82
C ASP A 195 -2.81 -21.34 5.08
N ILE A 196 -1.65 -20.69 5.22
CA ILE A 196 -0.37 -21.35 5.46
C ILE A 196 0.28 -20.75 6.70
N SER A 197 0.79 -21.64 7.55
CA SER A 197 1.57 -21.24 8.71
C SER A 197 2.87 -20.54 8.26
N VAL A 198 3.23 -19.45 8.96
CA VAL A 198 4.51 -18.76 8.72
C VAL A 198 5.70 -19.71 8.90
N PHE A 199 5.58 -20.71 9.77
CA PHE A 199 6.62 -21.71 10.01
C PHE A 199 6.73 -22.76 8.89
N GLN A 200 5.70 -22.95 8.08
CA GLN A 200 5.72 -23.89 6.95
C GLN A 200 6.34 -23.28 5.69
N LEU A 201 6.51 -21.96 5.63
CA LEU A 201 7.09 -21.24 4.49
C LEU A 201 8.54 -21.66 4.17
N SER A 202 9.23 -22.37 5.08
CA SER A 202 10.59 -22.91 4.88
C SER A 202 10.65 -24.25 4.14
N GLN A 203 9.54 -24.99 4.07
CA GLN A 203 9.55 -26.35 3.52
C GLN A 203 9.35 -26.33 2.00
N GLU A 204 10.47 -26.38 1.26
CA GLU A 204 10.56 -26.35 -0.21
C GLU A 204 9.68 -27.40 -0.93
N ASN A 205 9.44 -28.53 -0.27
CA ASN A 205 8.74 -29.68 -0.85
C ASN A 205 7.22 -29.70 -0.58
N LEU A 206 6.67 -28.71 0.12
CA LEU A 206 5.22 -28.62 0.27
C LEU A 206 4.59 -27.87 -0.90
N ASP A 207 3.65 -28.53 -1.57
CA ASP A 207 2.86 -27.95 -2.66
C ASP A 207 2.13 -26.67 -2.20
N ALA A 208 1.69 -26.63 -0.94
CA ALA A 208 1.08 -25.44 -0.31
C ALA A 208 2.02 -24.22 -0.29
N VAL A 209 3.34 -24.42 -0.12
CA VAL A 209 4.32 -23.32 -0.11
C VAL A 209 4.51 -22.77 -1.53
N LYS A 210 4.56 -23.64 -2.54
CA LYS A 210 4.65 -23.24 -3.95
C LYS A 210 3.37 -22.49 -4.38
N GLU A 211 2.21 -22.96 -3.95
CA GLU A 211 0.93 -22.31 -4.17
C GLU A 211 0.86 -20.93 -3.48
N PHE A 212 1.33 -20.82 -2.23
CA PHE A 212 1.44 -19.53 -1.55
C PHE A 212 2.38 -18.57 -2.29
N ARG A 213 3.61 -18.97 -2.62
CA ARG A 213 4.58 -18.07 -3.27
C ARG A 213 4.09 -17.55 -4.61
N THR A 214 3.51 -18.42 -5.43
CA THR A 214 2.97 -18.05 -6.75
C THR A 214 1.75 -17.15 -6.62
N SER A 215 0.80 -17.50 -5.76
CA SER A 215 -0.42 -16.71 -5.52
C SER A 215 -0.11 -15.36 -4.88
N PHE A 216 0.82 -15.31 -3.92
CA PHE A 216 1.31 -14.08 -3.30
C PHE A 216 1.96 -13.15 -4.32
N THR A 217 2.87 -13.69 -5.14
CA THR A 217 3.55 -12.91 -6.18
C THR A 217 2.56 -12.34 -7.18
N PHE A 218 1.63 -13.17 -7.66
CA PHE A 218 0.59 -12.75 -8.59
C PHE A 218 -0.31 -11.66 -7.99
N THR A 219 -0.64 -11.79 -6.70
CA THR A 219 -1.42 -10.80 -5.96
C THR A 219 -0.70 -9.46 -5.88
N MET A 220 0.59 -9.48 -5.53
CA MET A 220 1.40 -8.27 -5.42
C MET A 220 1.58 -7.57 -6.77
N LEU A 221 1.82 -8.33 -7.85
CA LEU A 221 1.92 -7.79 -9.21
C LEU A 221 0.60 -7.16 -9.68
N THR A 222 -0.52 -7.80 -9.39
CA THR A 222 -1.85 -7.29 -9.73
C THR A 222 -2.19 -6.03 -8.94
N CYS A 223 -1.87 -6.00 -7.64
CA CYS A 223 -2.00 -4.80 -6.81
C CYS A 223 -1.08 -3.67 -7.31
N ALA A 224 0.15 -3.97 -7.72
CA ALA A 224 1.07 -2.99 -8.29
C ALA A 224 0.51 -2.37 -9.58
N ALA A 225 -0.04 -3.18 -10.48
CA ALA A 225 -0.68 -2.71 -11.70
C ALA A 225 -1.90 -1.82 -11.40
N ALA A 226 -2.72 -2.20 -10.42
CA ALA A 226 -3.86 -1.40 -9.96
C ALA A 226 -3.42 -0.05 -9.34
N ILE A 227 -2.35 -0.03 -8.53
CA ILE A 227 -1.78 1.19 -7.95
C ILE A 227 -1.17 2.09 -9.04
N MET A 228 -0.55 1.51 -10.07
CA MET A 228 -0.03 2.24 -11.22
C MET A 228 -1.14 2.89 -12.05
N THR A 229 -2.19 2.14 -12.38
CA THR A 229 -3.35 2.69 -13.10
C THR A 229 -4.05 3.77 -12.28
N TRP A 230 -4.18 3.59 -10.97
CA TRP A 230 -4.66 4.62 -10.03
C TRP A 230 -3.81 5.90 -10.08
N SER A 231 -2.49 5.79 -9.88
CA SER A 231 -1.62 6.97 -9.77
C SER A 231 -1.50 7.73 -11.11
N TRP A 232 -1.45 6.99 -12.22
CA TRP A 232 -1.45 7.54 -13.58
C TRP A 232 -2.73 8.30 -13.88
N THR A 233 -3.90 7.72 -13.59
CA THR A 233 -5.19 8.36 -13.87
C THR A 233 -5.41 9.60 -13.00
N ILE A 234 -4.99 9.58 -11.74
CA ILE A 234 -4.99 10.77 -10.88
C ILE A 234 -4.11 11.87 -11.44
N SER A 235 -2.87 11.54 -11.82
CA SER A 235 -1.93 12.50 -12.40
C SER A 235 -2.46 13.14 -13.68
N ARG A 236 -3.04 12.33 -14.58
CA ARG A 236 -3.66 12.81 -15.81
C ARG A 236 -4.83 13.75 -15.53
N ASN A 237 -5.70 13.40 -14.59
CA ASN A 237 -6.85 14.25 -14.22
C ASN A 237 -6.41 15.57 -13.57
N ALA A 238 -5.41 15.53 -12.69
CA ALA A 238 -4.86 16.74 -12.08
C ALA A 238 -4.22 17.66 -13.13
N ARG A 239 -3.46 17.10 -14.10
CA ARG A 239 -2.89 17.87 -15.23
C ARG A 239 -3.97 18.48 -16.14
N SER A 240 -5.12 17.84 -16.28
CA SER A 240 -6.23 18.34 -17.11
C SER A 240 -6.83 19.66 -16.61
N ILE A 241 -6.66 19.99 -15.33
CA ILE A 241 -7.14 21.25 -14.73
C ILE A 241 -6.40 22.43 -15.36
N LEU A 242 -5.07 22.35 -15.41
CA LEU A 242 -4.22 23.38 -16.02
C LEU A 242 -4.47 23.53 -17.53
N VAL A 243 -4.74 22.44 -18.24
CA VAL A 243 -5.08 22.48 -19.68
C VAL A 243 -6.40 23.22 -19.91
N ARG A 244 -7.43 22.92 -19.12
CA ARG A 244 -8.74 23.57 -19.22
C ARG A 244 -8.69 25.05 -18.89
N GLN A 245 -7.95 25.43 -17.85
CA GLN A 245 -7.76 26.84 -17.52
C GLN A 245 -7.06 27.57 -18.66
N LYS A 246 -5.93 27.04 -19.19
CA LYS A 246 -5.29 27.64 -20.35
C LYS A 246 -6.24 27.85 -21.53
N ALA A 247 -7.04 26.84 -21.88
CA ALA A 247 -8.00 26.94 -22.97
C ALA A 247 -9.06 28.03 -22.74
N HIS A 248 -9.64 28.11 -21.54
CA HIS A 248 -10.61 29.14 -21.17
C HIS A 248 -10.02 30.56 -21.28
N PHE A 249 -8.77 30.75 -20.86
CA PHE A 249 -8.09 32.03 -20.97
C PHE A 249 -7.81 32.44 -22.42
N PHE A 250 -7.36 31.52 -23.28
CA PHE A 250 -7.18 31.81 -24.70
C PHE A 250 -8.50 32.20 -25.40
N THR A 251 -9.62 31.59 -25.00
CA THR A 251 -10.94 31.97 -25.53
C THR A 251 -11.44 33.33 -25.03
N GLN A 252 -10.97 33.81 -23.87
CA GLN A 252 -11.36 35.11 -23.32
C GLN A 252 -10.48 36.27 -23.79
N LEU A 253 -9.18 36.03 -24.01
CA LEU A 253 -8.24 37.03 -24.54
C LEU A 253 -8.32 37.22 -26.06
N GLY A 254 -9.01 36.31 -26.76
CA GLY A 254 -9.32 36.42 -28.19
C GLY A 254 -10.63 37.16 -28.49
N ARG A 255 -11.30 37.70 -27.48
CA ARG A 255 -12.44 38.64 -27.59
C ARG A 255 -11.98 40.01 -27.11
#